data_AF-A0A6P6T1Y7-F1
#
_entry.id   AF-A0A6P6T1Y7-F1
#
_cell.length_a   1.000
_cell.length_b   1.000
_cell.length_c   1.000
_cell.angle_alpha   90.00
_cell.angle_beta   90.00
_cell.angle_gamma   90.00
#
_symmetry.space_group_name_H-M   'P 1'
#
loop_
_entity.id
_entity.type
_entity.pdbx_description
1 polymer ?
#
loop_
_entity_poly.entity_id
_entity_poly.type
_entity_poly.pdbx_seq_one_letter_code
_entity_poly.pdbx_strand_id
1 'polypeptide(L)'
;MEFRRSGECFAEGACNDYDAVVIGSGYGGSVAACRLAMGGLRVCLLEKGRKWEAQDFPTDTSQMLSAVRIEHRTFGVSFGPKDALYQVCRHDDSVAAMACGLGGGSLVNAGVVVPTPARTRRNPKWPKDWEKDWEVCEALASTMLRIQDVPIKFRNAKIMDEAVGEETGFKNPEPLKLTVNFDTEDQMYSSKKLGKADSCQACGNCMSGCPYNAKNSTDKTYLLSAIQAGCDIRTACEVQYVFRNLDDTSEVDEAICRRKSRRWLVFLNEFECMASDFVVLSAGVFGTTKILFQSQMRGLILSKKLGCGLSCNGNNVAYLSRSRAPLNACGLDRKKLSEVPFEERPGPSITSSYISSLGFTIQSAVIPIAFPWLLFKGITTYGWPIGYSILDSIVHKVKHLFGQPSQDMVLNVIGYDNGDGKLTFRKDANEICFQPPSDPLLARKIEALQRITKKLGGILFMSRYRSTSVHLLGGCCSSSDASSGVCNSNGQVFDTLNLTTVYPGLYVCDGSLIPCSVGINPCLTIATAAEHVSKHLLQDALDYKSKDVDFVVCPVLLT
;
A
#
# COMPACT_ATOMS: atom_id res chain seq x y z
N MET A 1 -3.47 2.06 -25.66
CA MET A 1 -2.08 2.12 -25.18
C MET A 1 -1.67 0.69 -24.92
N GLU A 2 -0.78 0.14 -25.73
CA GLU A 2 -0.31 -1.25 -25.57
C GLU A 2 0.64 -1.31 -24.38
N PHE A 3 0.15 -1.89 -23.28
CA PHE A 3 1.02 -2.37 -22.23
C PHE A 3 1.72 -3.62 -22.80
N ARG A 4 3.05 -3.58 -22.93
CA ARG A 4 3.80 -4.73 -23.43
C ARG A 4 3.63 -5.89 -22.46
N ARG A 5 3.00 -6.97 -22.92
CA ARG A 5 2.92 -8.24 -22.19
C ARG A 5 4.29 -8.91 -22.27
N SER A 6 4.62 -9.70 -21.25
CA SER A 6 5.85 -10.48 -21.10
C SER A 6 6.20 -11.47 -22.23
N GLY A 7 5.39 -11.53 -23.30
CA GLY A 7 5.60 -12.38 -24.48
C GLY A 7 6.22 -11.69 -25.70
N GLU A 8 6.41 -10.37 -25.68
CA GLU A 8 7.32 -9.72 -26.64
C GLU A 8 8.74 -9.98 -26.17
N CYS A 9 9.35 -11.03 -26.74
CA CYS A 9 10.74 -11.40 -26.53
C CYS A 9 11.62 -10.16 -26.43
N PHE A 10 12.47 -10.12 -25.39
CA PHE A 10 13.69 -9.33 -25.43
C PHE A 10 14.36 -9.63 -26.76
N ALA A 11 14.33 -8.68 -27.69
CA ALA A 11 15.13 -8.80 -28.89
C ALA A 11 16.57 -8.96 -28.42
N GLU A 12 17.18 -10.11 -28.69
CA GLU A 12 18.60 -10.34 -28.51
C GLU A 12 19.34 -9.14 -29.13
N GLY A 13 19.98 -8.32 -28.29
CA GLY A 13 20.77 -7.17 -28.73
C GLY A 13 20.26 -5.77 -28.35
N ALA A 14 19.06 -5.61 -27.77
CA ALA A 14 18.62 -4.32 -27.24
C ALA A 14 18.55 -4.34 -25.71
N CYS A 15 19.69 -4.11 -25.04
CA CYS A 15 19.66 -3.67 -23.65
C CYS A 15 18.95 -2.30 -23.63
N ASN A 16 17.64 -2.30 -23.34
CA ASN A 16 16.90 -1.05 -23.14
C ASN A 16 17.51 -0.39 -21.91
N ASP A 17 18.33 0.61 -22.18
CA ASP A 17 19.18 1.23 -21.20
C ASP A 17 18.38 2.30 -20.46
N TYR A 18 17.99 2.04 -19.21
CA TYR A 18 17.21 2.98 -18.41
C TYR A 18 18.10 3.76 -17.46
N ASP A 19 17.81 5.05 -17.27
CA ASP A 19 18.51 5.85 -16.27
C ASP A 19 18.10 5.35 -14.86
N ALA A 20 16.81 4.98 -14.69
CA ALA A 20 16.28 4.46 -13.44
C ALA A 20 15.30 3.29 -13.63
N VAL A 21 15.37 2.30 -12.74
CA VAL A 21 14.37 1.22 -12.61
C VAL A 21 13.64 1.36 -11.28
N VAL A 22 12.31 1.41 -11.33
CA VAL A 22 11.44 1.48 -10.15
C VAL A 22 10.72 0.15 -9.98
N ILE A 23 10.79 -0.44 -8.79
CA ILE A 23 10.27 -1.79 -8.53
C ILE A 23 9.05 -1.67 -7.64
N GLY A 24 7.87 -1.99 -8.17
CA GLY A 24 6.57 -1.88 -7.50
C GLY A 24 5.85 -0.59 -7.85
N SER A 25 4.52 -0.69 -8.02
CA SER A 25 3.66 0.39 -8.52
C SER A 25 2.71 1.00 -7.47
N GLY A 26 2.96 0.71 -6.19
CA GLY A 26 2.20 1.29 -5.07
C GLY A 26 2.49 2.78 -4.88
N TYR A 27 2.07 3.35 -3.74
CA TYR A 27 2.25 4.77 -3.41
C TYR A 27 3.67 5.25 -3.69
N GLY A 28 4.67 4.65 -3.04
CA GLY A 28 6.08 5.01 -3.21
C GLY A 28 6.58 5.01 -4.66
N GLY A 29 6.45 3.87 -5.33
CA GLY A 29 6.99 3.67 -6.67
C GLY A 29 6.28 4.51 -7.71
N SER A 30 4.97 4.74 -7.53
CA SER A 30 4.23 5.65 -8.40
C SER A 30 4.72 7.10 -8.28
N VAL A 31 5.03 7.59 -7.06
CA VAL A 31 5.62 8.92 -6.87
C VAL A 31 7.01 8.98 -7.51
N ALA A 32 7.89 8.03 -7.18
CA ALA A 32 9.26 8.01 -7.71
C ALA A 32 9.30 7.98 -9.23
N ALA A 33 8.54 7.07 -9.86
CA ALA A 33 8.47 6.97 -11.31
C ALA A 33 7.91 8.25 -11.95
N CYS A 34 6.87 8.85 -11.36
CA CYS A 34 6.30 10.10 -11.84
C CYS A 34 7.33 11.24 -11.80
N ARG A 35 8.01 11.44 -10.67
CA ARG A 35 8.96 12.54 -10.50
C ARG A 35 10.20 12.38 -11.37
N LEU A 36 10.73 11.16 -11.49
CA LEU A 36 11.88 10.89 -12.35
C LEU A 36 11.55 11.07 -13.84
N ALA A 37 10.41 10.53 -14.30
CA ALA A 37 10.00 10.67 -15.71
C ALA A 37 9.71 12.14 -16.06
N MET A 38 9.01 12.87 -15.19
CA MET A 38 8.78 14.32 -15.38
C MET A 38 10.09 15.12 -15.34
N GLY A 39 11.12 14.64 -14.65
CA GLY A 39 12.47 15.18 -14.67
C GLY A 39 13.28 14.86 -15.93
N GLY A 40 12.69 14.18 -16.92
CA GLY A 40 13.34 13.87 -18.20
C GLY A 40 14.28 12.65 -18.17
N LEU A 41 14.16 11.80 -17.14
CA LEU A 41 14.91 10.54 -17.06
C LEU A 41 14.17 9.42 -17.77
N ARG A 42 14.94 8.49 -18.35
CA ARG A 42 14.38 7.25 -18.93
C ARG A 42 14.10 6.27 -17.81
N VAL A 43 12.83 6.07 -17.48
CA VAL A 43 12.39 5.26 -16.34
C VAL A 43 11.67 4.00 -16.82
N CYS A 44 12.01 2.84 -16.22
CA CYS A 44 11.20 1.63 -16.29
C CYS A 44 10.60 1.32 -14.92
N LEU A 45 9.27 1.22 -14.83
CA LEU A 45 8.58 0.69 -13.67
C LEU A 45 8.21 -0.78 -13.88
N LEU A 46 8.56 -1.62 -12.92
CA LEU A 46 8.29 -3.06 -12.93
C LEU A 46 7.24 -3.39 -11.86
N GLU A 47 6.13 -4.02 -12.27
CA GLU A 47 5.06 -4.46 -11.37
C GLU A 47 4.86 -5.97 -11.48
N LYS A 48 4.84 -6.66 -10.34
CA LYS A 48 4.63 -8.12 -10.28
C LYS A 48 3.23 -8.51 -10.71
N GLY A 49 2.21 -7.76 -10.30
CA GLY A 49 0.83 -8.04 -10.65
C GLY A 49 0.47 -7.61 -12.07
N ARG A 50 -0.75 -7.96 -12.48
CA ARG A 50 -1.34 -7.48 -13.74
C ARG A 50 -1.99 -6.11 -13.57
N LYS A 51 -2.41 -5.51 -14.68
CA LYS A 51 -3.35 -4.39 -14.65
C LYS A 51 -4.76 -4.90 -14.33
N TRP A 52 -5.45 -4.23 -13.41
CA TRP A 52 -6.84 -4.49 -13.05
C TRP A 52 -7.70 -3.35 -13.57
N GLU A 53 -8.68 -3.68 -14.41
CA GLU A 53 -9.68 -2.72 -14.87
C GLU A 53 -10.95 -2.79 -14.00
N ALA A 54 -11.84 -1.79 -14.14
CA ALA A 54 -13.05 -1.71 -13.33
C ALA A 54 -13.90 -3.00 -13.39
N GLN A 55 -14.04 -3.60 -14.58
CA GLN A 55 -14.76 -4.85 -14.79
C GLN A 55 -14.08 -6.10 -14.20
N ASP A 56 -12.79 -6.02 -13.86
CA ASP A 56 -12.04 -7.15 -13.31
C ASP A 56 -12.23 -7.27 -11.80
N PHE A 57 -12.69 -6.20 -11.13
CA PHE A 57 -12.80 -6.19 -9.67
C PHE A 57 -13.97 -7.06 -9.20
N PRO A 58 -13.75 -7.93 -8.19
CA PRO A 58 -14.78 -8.83 -7.71
C PRO A 58 -16.07 -8.13 -7.28
N THR A 59 -17.18 -8.59 -7.85
CA THR A 59 -18.54 -8.16 -7.48
C THR A 59 -19.34 -9.23 -6.74
N ASP A 60 -18.79 -10.44 -6.61
CA ASP A 60 -19.41 -11.55 -5.89
C ASP A 60 -18.35 -12.43 -5.19
N THR A 61 -18.82 -13.36 -4.36
CA THR A 61 -17.96 -14.24 -3.56
C THR A 61 -17.08 -15.18 -4.38
N SER A 62 -17.58 -15.69 -5.50
CA SER A 62 -16.78 -16.60 -6.36
C SER A 62 -15.62 -15.84 -6.99
N GLN A 63 -15.89 -14.65 -7.52
CA GLN A 63 -14.85 -13.77 -8.06
C GLN A 63 -13.83 -13.39 -7.00
N MET A 64 -14.28 -13.05 -5.78
CA MET A 64 -13.38 -12.72 -4.67
C MET A 64 -12.45 -13.89 -4.33
N LEU A 65 -12.96 -15.11 -4.24
CA LEU A 65 -12.13 -16.30 -3.98
C LEU A 65 -11.08 -16.53 -5.07
N SER A 66 -11.39 -16.21 -6.34
CA SER A 66 -10.43 -16.28 -7.45
C SER A 66 -9.39 -15.15 -7.44
N ALA A 67 -9.70 -14.03 -6.79
CA ALA A 67 -8.84 -12.85 -6.69
C ALA A 67 -7.97 -12.82 -5.42
N VAL A 68 -7.97 -13.90 -4.63
CA VAL A 68 -7.19 -14.00 -3.39
C VAL A 68 -6.19 -15.15 -3.49
N ARG A 69 -4.95 -14.84 -3.11
CA ARG A 69 -3.89 -15.81 -2.84
C ARG A 69 -3.61 -15.86 -1.35
N ILE A 70 -3.64 -17.05 -0.77
CA ILE A 70 -3.35 -17.29 0.66
C ILE A 70 -2.03 -18.04 0.76
N GLU A 71 -1.09 -17.51 1.54
CA GLU A 71 0.21 -18.11 1.81
C GLU A 71 0.32 -18.42 3.29
N HIS A 72 0.36 -19.72 3.63
CA HIS A 72 0.45 -20.21 5.00
C HIS A 72 1.90 -20.54 5.36
N ARG A 73 2.62 -19.57 5.91
CA ARG A 73 4.07 -19.66 6.14
C ARG A 73 4.48 -20.71 7.17
N THR A 74 3.62 -21.02 8.13
CA THR A 74 3.87 -22.08 9.12
C THR A 74 3.90 -23.47 8.47
N PHE A 75 3.14 -23.69 7.39
CA PHE A 75 3.04 -24.99 6.71
C PHE A 75 3.71 -25.01 5.32
N GLY A 76 4.16 -23.86 4.81
CA GLY A 76 4.76 -23.74 3.48
C GLY A 76 3.78 -23.98 2.33
N VAL A 77 2.47 -23.77 2.55
CA VAL A 77 1.43 -24.04 1.54
C VAL A 77 0.84 -22.74 1.01
N SER A 78 0.67 -22.64 -0.31
CA SER A 78 0.04 -21.50 -0.97
C SER A 78 -1.16 -21.93 -1.83
N PHE A 79 -2.24 -21.16 -1.79
CA PHE A 79 -3.46 -21.37 -2.57
C PHE A 79 -3.83 -20.11 -3.35
N GLY A 80 -4.41 -20.26 -4.54
CA GLY A 80 -4.82 -19.14 -5.40
C GLY A 80 -3.72 -18.67 -6.38
N PRO A 81 -4.10 -17.89 -7.39
CA PRO A 81 -3.23 -17.53 -8.50
C PRO A 81 -2.12 -16.54 -8.08
N LYS A 82 -0.96 -16.59 -8.75
CA LYS A 82 0.21 -15.74 -8.39
C LYS A 82 -0.03 -14.25 -8.64
N ASP A 83 -0.87 -13.93 -9.61
CA ASP A 83 -1.30 -12.58 -10.01
C ASP A 83 -2.63 -12.15 -9.35
N ALA A 84 -3.09 -12.88 -8.32
CA ALA A 84 -4.26 -12.53 -7.53
C ALA A 84 -4.18 -11.09 -6.99
N LEU A 85 -5.31 -10.39 -6.95
CA LEU A 85 -5.43 -9.03 -6.44
C LEU A 85 -4.97 -8.93 -4.99
N TYR A 86 -5.26 -9.94 -4.17
CA TYR A 86 -4.86 -10.02 -2.77
C TYR A 86 -3.81 -11.09 -2.54
N GLN A 87 -2.76 -10.74 -1.80
CA GLN A 87 -1.82 -11.68 -1.20
C GLN A 87 -1.98 -11.64 0.32
N VAL A 88 -2.48 -12.73 0.89
CA VAL A 88 -2.74 -12.89 2.32
C VAL A 88 -1.67 -13.79 2.92
N CYS A 89 -0.78 -13.21 3.70
CA CYS A 89 0.27 -13.93 4.42
C CYS A 89 -0.21 -14.25 5.84
N ARG A 90 -0.22 -15.54 6.18
CA ARG A 90 -0.56 -16.02 7.52
C ARG A 90 0.68 -16.62 8.18
N HIS A 91 1.00 -16.12 9.36
CA HIS A 91 2.09 -16.61 10.18
C HIS A 91 1.61 -16.66 11.64
N ASP A 92 1.48 -17.88 12.17
CA ASP A 92 1.02 -18.16 13.53
C ASP A 92 -0.30 -17.45 13.89
N ASP A 93 -0.26 -16.61 14.91
CA ASP A 93 -1.40 -15.86 15.44
C ASP A 93 -1.60 -14.51 14.76
N SER A 94 -1.07 -14.32 13.55
CA SER A 94 -1.21 -13.08 12.79
C SER A 94 -1.40 -13.26 11.29
N VAL A 95 -2.02 -12.24 10.70
CA VAL A 95 -2.29 -12.18 9.27
C VAL A 95 -1.97 -10.79 8.73
N ALA A 96 -1.36 -10.77 7.55
CA ALA A 96 -1.14 -9.56 6.77
C ALA A 96 -1.77 -9.72 5.38
N ALA A 97 -2.43 -8.69 4.88
CA ALA A 97 -2.98 -8.70 3.52
C ALA A 97 -2.44 -7.51 2.73
N MET A 98 -1.93 -7.80 1.54
CA MET A 98 -1.39 -6.84 0.58
C MET A 98 -2.13 -6.96 -0.74
N ALA A 99 -2.12 -5.88 -1.53
CA ALA A 99 -2.64 -5.91 -2.89
C ALA A 99 -1.51 -6.11 -3.91
N CYS A 100 -1.80 -6.78 -5.01
CA CYS A 100 -0.87 -7.07 -6.10
C CYS A 100 -1.51 -6.70 -7.45
N GLY A 101 -0.89 -5.78 -8.17
CA GLY A 101 -1.42 -5.21 -9.40
C GLY A 101 -0.91 -3.80 -9.65
N LEU A 102 -1.05 -3.31 -10.89
CA LEU A 102 -0.61 -1.96 -11.27
C LEU A 102 -1.39 -0.90 -10.48
N GLY A 103 -0.75 -0.29 -9.48
CA GLY A 103 -1.33 0.62 -8.49
C GLY A 103 -1.21 0.13 -7.03
N GLY A 104 -0.85 -1.14 -6.83
CA GLY A 104 -0.66 -1.77 -5.52
C GLY A 104 -1.85 -1.61 -4.58
N GLY A 105 -1.58 -1.30 -3.30
CA GLY A 105 -2.61 -1.13 -2.26
C GLY A 105 -3.65 -0.05 -2.55
N SER A 106 -3.35 0.91 -3.43
CA SER A 106 -4.29 1.96 -3.80
C SER A 106 -5.49 1.43 -4.58
N LEU A 107 -5.40 0.26 -5.22
CA LEU A 107 -6.52 -0.37 -5.93
C LEU A 107 -7.63 -0.76 -4.96
N VAL A 108 -7.29 -1.26 -3.78
CA VAL A 108 -8.25 -1.93 -2.87
C VAL A 108 -8.36 -1.37 -1.46
N ASN A 109 -7.59 -0.35 -1.08
CA ASN A 109 -7.84 0.33 0.20
C ASN A 109 -9.19 1.07 0.22
N ALA A 110 -9.57 1.66 1.36
CA ALA A 110 -10.80 2.45 1.44
C ALA A 110 -10.64 3.90 0.91
N GLY A 111 -9.45 4.28 0.44
CA GLY A 111 -9.14 5.64 0.01
C GLY A 111 -9.03 6.65 1.15
N VAL A 112 -9.07 6.23 2.41
CA VAL A 112 -9.03 7.13 3.58
C VAL A 112 -7.72 7.88 3.67
N VAL A 113 -7.82 9.21 3.74
CA VAL A 113 -6.68 10.09 3.93
C VAL A 113 -6.80 10.84 5.24
N VAL A 114 -5.77 10.67 6.08
CA VAL A 114 -5.61 11.40 7.34
C VAL A 114 -4.19 11.97 7.35
N PRO A 115 -4.00 13.28 7.64
CA PRO A 115 -2.68 13.87 7.81
C PRO A 115 -1.84 13.15 8.86
N THR A 116 -0.52 13.10 8.68
CA THR A 116 0.35 12.40 9.61
C THR A 116 0.31 13.06 11.00
N PRO A 117 -0.07 12.34 12.07
CA PRO A 117 -0.23 12.97 13.38
C PRO A 117 1.07 13.57 13.91
N ALA A 118 0.99 14.75 14.54
CA ALA A 118 2.14 15.38 15.22
C ALA A 118 2.76 14.48 16.32
N ARG A 119 2.00 13.53 16.88
CA ARG A 119 2.54 12.51 17.79
C ARG A 119 3.52 11.56 17.07
N THR A 120 3.20 11.16 15.85
CA THR A 120 4.04 10.30 15.01
C THR A 120 5.31 11.02 14.61
N ARG A 121 5.20 12.27 14.14
CA ARG A 121 6.34 13.11 13.73
C ARG A 121 7.31 13.45 14.87
N ARG A 122 6.81 13.45 16.12
CA ARG A 122 7.64 13.60 17.33
C ARG A 122 8.25 12.29 17.85
N ASN A 123 7.99 11.16 17.20
CA ASN A 123 8.61 9.90 17.59
C ASN A 123 10.13 10.00 17.44
N PRO A 124 10.95 9.57 18.41
CA PRO A 124 12.41 9.64 18.32
C PRO A 124 13.01 8.92 17.09
N LYS A 125 12.31 7.91 16.55
CA LYS A 125 12.71 7.20 15.33
C LYS A 125 12.37 7.96 14.05
N TRP A 126 11.53 9.00 14.11
CA TRP A 126 11.13 9.77 12.95
C TRP A 126 12.32 10.58 12.41
N PRO A 127 12.64 10.51 11.10
CA PRO A 127 13.75 11.25 10.53
C PRO A 127 13.52 12.75 10.65
N LYS A 128 14.40 13.46 11.36
CA LYS A 128 14.28 14.91 11.59
C LYS A 128 14.34 15.72 10.29
N ASP A 129 15.04 15.22 9.28
CA ASP A 129 15.15 15.90 7.98
C ASP A 129 13.82 15.98 7.23
N TRP A 130 12.93 15.01 7.44
CA TRP A 130 11.60 15.03 6.82
C TRP A 130 10.78 16.24 7.26
N GLU A 131 10.99 16.74 8.48
CA GLU A 131 10.28 17.91 9.01
C GLU A 131 10.63 19.21 8.27
N LYS A 132 11.72 19.25 7.49
CA LYS A 132 12.13 20.45 6.75
C LYS A 132 11.18 20.79 5.60
N ASP A 133 10.56 19.79 4.99
CA ASP A 133 9.66 19.97 3.84
C ASP A 133 8.43 19.05 3.86
N TRP A 134 8.08 18.49 5.02
CA TRP A 134 6.93 17.57 5.19
C TRP A 134 5.63 18.16 4.66
N GLU A 135 5.30 19.39 5.05
CA GLU A 135 4.06 20.07 4.68
C GLU A 135 3.98 20.33 3.18
N VAL A 136 5.11 20.65 2.54
CA VAL A 136 5.20 20.84 1.09
C VAL A 136 4.97 19.51 0.38
N CYS A 137 5.64 18.46 0.83
CA CYS A 137 5.49 17.11 0.29
C CYS A 137 4.06 16.57 0.49
N GLU A 138 3.43 16.85 1.63
CA GLU A 138 2.07 16.43 1.94
C GLU A 138 1.04 17.16 1.07
N ALA A 139 1.25 18.45 0.79
CA ALA A 139 0.42 19.22 -0.13
C ALA A 139 0.52 18.71 -1.58
N LEU A 140 1.74 18.37 -2.03
CA LEU A 140 1.98 17.75 -3.34
C LEU A 140 1.29 16.39 -3.45
N ALA A 141 1.47 15.54 -2.45
CA ALA A 141 0.82 14.23 -2.37
C ALA A 141 -0.70 14.35 -2.37
N SER A 142 -1.23 15.30 -1.59
CA SER A 142 -2.68 15.55 -1.52
C SER A 142 -3.27 15.99 -2.85
N THR A 143 -2.54 16.85 -3.58
CA THR A 143 -2.96 17.33 -4.90
C THR A 143 -2.96 16.21 -5.94
N MET A 144 -1.86 15.44 -6.01
CA MET A 144 -1.73 14.34 -6.97
C MET A 144 -2.74 13.22 -6.70
N LEU A 145 -2.99 12.90 -5.43
CA LEU A 145 -3.99 11.89 -5.04
C LEU A 145 -5.45 12.35 -5.21
N ARG A 146 -5.68 13.61 -5.59
CA ARG A 146 -7.01 14.20 -5.83
C ARG A 146 -7.96 13.92 -4.66
N ILE A 147 -7.52 14.31 -3.47
CA ILE A 147 -8.27 14.12 -2.24
C ILE A 147 -9.53 15.00 -2.27
N GLN A 148 -10.68 14.41 -1.95
CA GLN A 148 -11.95 15.11 -1.86
C GLN A 148 -12.62 14.87 -0.50
N ASP A 149 -13.42 15.84 -0.06
CA ASP A 149 -14.33 15.68 1.07
C ASP A 149 -15.50 14.78 0.69
N VAL A 150 -15.98 13.96 1.62
CA VAL A 150 -17.20 13.17 1.39
C VAL A 150 -18.41 14.12 1.36
N PRO A 151 -19.23 14.12 0.28
CA PRO A 151 -20.24 15.15 0.05
C PRO A 151 -21.41 15.11 1.04
N ILE A 152 -21.67 13.95 1.64
CA ILE A 152 -22.75 13.76 2.60
C ILE A 152 -22.29 12.86 3.74
N LYS A 153 -22.98 12.98 4.86
CA LYS A 153 -22.81 12.07 6.00
C LYS A 153 -23.73 10.86 5.85
N PHE A 154 -23.16 9.70 5.55
CA PHE A 154 -23.90 8.45 5.41
C PHE A 154 -24.44 7.93 6.75
N ARG A 155 -25.44 7.02 6.69
CA ARG A 155 -26.19 6.56 7.87
C ARG A 155 -25.30 5.90 8.94
N ASN A 156 -24.39 5.01 8.54
CA ASN A 156 -23.41 4.39 9.45
C ASN A 156 -22.57 5.43 10.22
N ALA A 157 -22.11 6.49 9.54
CA ALA A 157 -21.35 7.57 10.16
C ALA A 157 -22.20 8.36 11.17
N LYS A 158 -23.47 8.68 10.85
CA LYS A 158 -24.39 9.33 11.79
C LYS A 158 -24.57 8.53 13.07
N ILE A 159 -24.83 7.22 12.95
CA ILE A 159 -25.02 6.32 14.09
C ILE A 159 -23.73 6.17 14.90
N MET A 160 -22.59 6.08 14.24
CA MET A 160 -21.30 5.95 14.92
C MET A 160 -20.89 7.23 15.64
N ASP A 161 -21.27 8.40 15.13
CA ASP A 161 -21.05 9.67 15.83
C ASP A 161 -21.82 9.73 17.15
N GLU A 162 -23.04 9.23 17.20
CA GLU A 162 -23.83 9.13 18.44
C GLU A 162 -23.17 8.14 19.41
N ALA A 163 -22.82 6.94 18.93
CA ALA A 163 -22.23 5.90 19.77
C ALA A 163 -20.85 6.27 20.33
N VAL A 164 -20.01 6.94 19.53
CA VAL A 164 -18.64 7.34 19.90
C VAL A 164 -18.59 8.72 20.56
N GLY A 165 -19.44 9.67 20.17
CA GLY A 165 -19.46 11.03 20.73
C GLY A 165 -19.80 11.07 22.22
N GLU A 166 -20.51 10.05 22.70
CA GLU A 166 -20.78 9.84 24.13
C GLU A 166 -19.63 9.12 24.88
N GLU A 167 -18.58 8.68 24.20
CA GLU A 167 -17.41 8.04 24.83
C GLU A 167 -16.37 9.09 25.24
N THR A 168 -15.85 8.97 26.46
CA THR A 168 -14.78 9.86 26.91
C THR A 168 -13.48 9.56 26.16
N GLY A 169 -12.77 10.62 25.77
CA GLY A 169 -11.44 10.48 25.17
C GLY A 169 -11.44 10.24 23.66
N PHE A 170 -12.54 10.42 22.94
CA PHE A 170 -12.52 10.60 21.48
C PHE A 170 -12.59 12.07 21.13
N LYS A 171 -11.81 12.48 20.13
CA LYS A 171 -11.95 13.81 19.54
C LYS A 171 -13.21 13.88 18.69
N ASN A 172 -13.78 15.07 18.55
CA ASN A 172 -14.86 15.32 17.59
C ASN A 172 -14.40 14.89 16.19
N PRO A 173 -15.23 14.12 15.46
CA PRO A 173 -14.86 13.66 14.13
C PRO A 173 -14.77 14.84 13.17
N GLU A 174 -13.61 14.99 12.52
CA GLU A 174 -13.47 15.89 11.37
C GLU A 174 -14.07 15.22 10.12
N PRO A 175 -14.52 16.02 9.12
CA PRO A 175 -14.95 15.48 7.84
C PRO A 175 -13.87 14.56 7.23
N LEU A 176 -14.28 13.35 6.87
CA LEU A 176 -13.37 12.37 6.29
C LEU A 176 -13.01 12.79 4.87
N LYS A 177 -11.72 12.73 4.53
CA LYS A 177 -11.21 12.96 3.19
C LYS A 177 -10.84 11.64 2.53
N LEU A 178 -11.19 11.49 1.26
CA LEU A 178 -10.98 10.26 0.48
C LEU A 178 -10.29 10.53 -0.86
N THR A 179 -9.53 9.55 -1.35
CA THR A 179 -9.05 9.49 -2.74
C THR A 179 -10.12 8.87 -3.65
N VAL A 180 -11.29 9.49 -3.69
CA VAL A 180 -12.47 9.03 -4.44
C VAL A 180 -13.07 10.26 -5.13
N ASN A 181 -13.49 10.11 -6.39
CA ASN A 181 -14.16 11.17 -7.12
C ASN A 181 -15.66 11.21 -6.76
N PHE A 182 -16.15 12.37 -6.34
CA PHE A 182 -17.55 12.64 -6.03
C PHE A 182 -18.20 13.66 -6.98
N ASP A 183 -17.45 14.20 -7.93
CA ASP A 183 -17.96 15.23 -8.85
C ASP A 183 -19.05 14.66 -9.77
N THR A 184 -20.17 15.38 -9.91
CA THR A 184 -21.36 14.95 -10.69
C THR A 184 -21.39 15.51 -12.11
N GLU A 185 -20.68 16.61 -12.38
CA GLU A 185 -20.68 17.30 -13.70
C GLU A 185 -20.03 16.47 -14.83
N ASP A 186 -19.27 15.43 -14.51
CA ASP A 186 -18.54 14.63 -15.50
C ASP A 186 -19.41 13.56 -16.21
N GLN A 187 -20.71 13.47 -15.91
CA GLN A 187 -21.61 12.50 -16.58
C GLN A 187 -22.11 12.93 -17.97
N MET A 188 -22.27 14.23 -18.24
CA MET A 188 -22.92 14.70 -19.49
C MET A 188 -21.97 14.92 -20.68
N TYR A 189 -20.65 14.94 -20.46
CA TYR A 189 -19.64 15.13 -21.52
C TYR A 189 -18.57 14.02 -21.57
N SER A 190 -18.85 12.83 -21.02
CA SER A 190 -17.90 11.70 -21.01
C SER A 190 -17.82 11.00 -22.37
N SER A 191 -17.33 11.73 -23.38
CA SER A 191 -16.62 11.11 -24.49
C SER A 191 -15.22 10.72 -24.01
N LYS A 192 -15.04 9.48 -23.56
CA LYS A 192 -13.77 8.72 -23.52
C LYS A 192 -12.48 9.55 -23.35
N LYS A 193 -12.37 10.43 -22.34
CA LYS A 193 -11.09 11.09 -22.01
C LYS A 193 -10.29 10.18 -21.09
N LEU A 194 -9.12 9.77 -21.56
CA LEU A 194 -8.17 8.91 -20.86
C LEU A 194 -7.81 9.52 -19.50
N GLY A 195 -7.97 8.77 -18.41
CA GLY A 195 -7.50 9.16 -17.07
C GLY A 195 -8.47 9.92 -16.17
N LYS A 196 -9.76 9.99 -16.53
CA LYS A 196 -10.81 10.51 -15.64
C LYS A 196 -11.49 9.37 -14.88
N ALA A 197 -11.56 9.49 -13.56
CA ALA A 197 -12.34 8.62 -12.70
C ALA A 197 -13.81 9.01 -12.77
N ASP A 198 -14.72 8.04 -12.82
CA ASP A 198 -16.17 8.33 -12.80
C ASP A 198 -16.63 8.77 -11.41
N SER A 199 -17.87 9.23 -11.27
CA SER A 199 -18.40 9.65 -9.97
C SER A 199 -18.73 8.44 -9.08
N CYS A 200 -18.39 8.54 -7.79
CA CYS A 200 -18.64 7.50 -6.80
C CYS A 200 -20.12 7.20 -6.67
N GLN A 201 -20.46 5.91 -6.69
CA GLN A 201 -21.84 5.44 -6.54
C GLN A 201 -22.22 5.09 -5.10
N ALA A 202 -21.36 5.37 -4.11
CA ALA A 202 -21.59 5.06 -2.69
C ALA A 202 -21.93 3.57 -2.42
N CYS A 203 -21.36 2.65 -3.21
CA CYS A 203 -21.75 1.23 -3.20
C CYS A 203 -21.14 0.37 -2.08
N GLY A 204 -20.19 0.87 -1.29
CA GLY A 204 -19.56 0.12 -0.20
C GLY A 204 -18.47 -0.89 -0.59
N ASN A 205 -18.20 -1.08 -1.89
CA ASN A 205 -17.32 -2.16 -2.38
C ASN A 205 -15.85 -1.75 -2.62
N CYS A 206 -15.38 -0.61 -2.11
CA CYS A 206 -14.02 -0.10 -2.36
C CYS A 206 -12.93 -1.11 -1.98
N MET A 207 -13.16 -1.88 -0.91
CA MET A 207 -12.27 -2.96 -0.45
C MET A 207 -12.30 -4.23 -1.30
N SER A 208 -12.98 -4.24 -2.45
CA SER A 208 -12.82 -5.30 -3.46
C SER A 208 -12.15 -4.75 -4.73
N GLY A 209 -11.76 -3.47 -4.71
CA GLY A 209 -11.51 -2.67 -5.90
C GLY A 209 -12.80 -2.03 -6.42
N CYS A 210 -12.70 -0.87 -7.06
CA CYS A 210 -13.88 -0.09 -7.44
C CYS A 210 -14.41 -0.50 -8.82
N PRO A 211 -15.57 -1.18 -8.91
CA PRO A 211 -16.11 -1.63 -10.19
C PRO A 211 -16.74 -0.50 -11.03
N TYR A 212 -16.82 0.70 -10.46
CA TYR A 212 -17.38 1.90 -11.09
C TYR A 212 -16.29 2.92 -11.42
N ASN A 213 -15.02 2.53 -11.41
CA ASN A 213 -13.91 3.39 -11.83
C ASN A 213 -13.74 4.72 -11.05
N ALA A 214 -14.48 4.92 -9.95
CA ALA A 214 -14.53 6.20 -9.23
C ALA A 214 -13.38 6.47 -8.25
N LYS A 215 -12.54 5.46 -8.01
CA LYS A 215 -11.43 5.59 -7.08
C LYS A 215 -10.21 6.21 -7.77
N ASN A 216 -9.63 7.24 -7.15
CA ASN A 216 -8.40 7.91 -7.58
C ASN A 216 -7.16 7.10 -7.13
N SER A 217 -7.09 5.84 -7.55
CA SER A 217 -5.93 4.97 -7.31
C SER A 217 -4.68 5.46 -8.08
N THR A 218 -3.50 4.99 -7.71
CA THR A 218 -2.22 5.51 -8.23
C THR A 218 -2.02 5.25 -9.72
N ASP A 219 -2.68 4.23 -10.29
CA ASP A 219 -2.78 3.95 -11.72
C ASP A 219 -3.47 5.07 -12.52
N LYS A 220 -4.34 5.86 -11.86
CA LYS A 220 -5.09 6.97 -12.48
C LYS A 220 -4.59 8.35 -12.09
N THR A 221 -3.63 8.41 -11.17
CA THR A 221 -3.03 9.65 -10.67
C THR A 221 -1.55 9.69 -11.04
N TYR A 222 -0.66 9.30 -10.13
CA TYR A 222 0.78 9.35 -10.33
C TYR A 222 1.28 8.55 -11.54
N LEU A 223 0.83 7.30 -11.71
CA LEU A 223 1.30 6.46 -12.82
C LEU A 223 0.79 6.98 -14.16
N LEU A 224 -0.42 7.56 -14.21
CA LEU A 224 -0.90 8.23 -15.41
C LEU A 224 0.03 9.38 -15.82
N SER A 225 0.41 10.24 -14.87
CA SER A 225 1.38 11.31 -15.11
C SER A 225 2.77 10.78 -15.49
N ALA A 226 3.22 9.69 -14.87
CA ALA A 226 4.49 9.03 -15.23
C ALA A 226 4.49 8.53 -16.68
N ILE A 227 3.41 7.86 -17.10
CA ILE A 227 3.23 7.38 -18.48
C ILE A 227 3.22 8.56 -19.46
N GLN A 228 2.51 9.64 -19.13
CA GLN A 228 2.46 10.86 -19.96
C GLN A 228 3.84 11.51 -20.11
N ALA A 229 4.70 11.38 -19.10
CA ALA A 229 6.09 11.82 -19.13
C ALA A 229 7.06 10.79 -19.75
N GLY A 230 6.57 9.68 -20.30
CA GLY A 230 7.37 8.69 -21.03
C GLY A 230 7.94 7.54 -20.19
N CYS A 231 7.44 7.31 -18.97
CA CYS A 231 7.79 6.13 -18.18
C CYS A 231 7.32 4.84 -18.87
N ASP A 232 8.22 3.87 -19.04
CA ASP A 232 7.88 2.52 -19.48
C ASP A 232 7.35 1.72 -18.29
N ILE A 233 6.21 1.05 -18.44
CA ILE A 233 5.59 0.25 -17.38
C ILE A 233 5.44 -1.20 -17.85
N ARG A 234 6.06 -2.11 -17.11
CA ARG A 234 5.98 -3.56 -17.35
C ARG A 234 5.29 -4.26 -16.19
N THR A 235 4.16 -4.89 -16.48
CA THR A 235 3.39 -5.71 -15.54
C THR A 235 3.77 -7.18 -15.65
N ALA A 236 3.38 -8.01 -14.67
CA ALA A 236 3.77 -9.42 -14.59
C ALA A 236 5.30 -9.63 -14.52
N CYS A 237 6.02 -8.66 -13.95
CA CYS A 237 7.48 -8.70 -13.78
C CYS A 237 7.83 -8.72 -12.28
N GLU A 238 8.18 -9.89 -11.74
CA GLU A 238 8.66 -10.01 -10.36
C GLU A 238 10.18 -9.89 -10.29
N VAL A 239 10.68 -8.79 -9.71
CA VAL A 239 12.11 -8.66 -9.40
C VAL A 239 12.47 -9.58 -8.23
N GLN A 240 13.54 -10.36 -8.40
CA GLN A 240 14.02 -11.30 -7.39
C GLN A 240 15.10 -10.68 -6.51
N TYR A 241 16.06 -9.98 -7.11
CA TYR A 241 17.18 -9.34 -6.42
C TYR A 241 17.80 -8.25 -7.30
N VAL A 242 18.65 -7.44 -6.68
CA VAL A 242 19.47 -6.43 -7.36
C VAL A 242 20.93 -6.70 -7.07
N PHE A 243 21.80 -6.35 -8.01
CA PHE A 243 23.23 -6.58 -7.90
C PHE A 243 23.98 -5.33 -8.33
N ARG A 244 25.00 -4.94 -7.57
CA ARG A 244 25.88 -3.82 -7.95
C ARG A 244 26.83 -4.31 -9.03
N ASN A 245 26.82 -3.63 -10.16
CA ASN A 245 27.72 -3.93 -11.26
C ASN A 245 29.15 -3.49 -10.90
N LEU A 246 30.07 -4.45 -10.79
CA LEU A 246 31.47 -4.17 -10.42
C LEU A 246 32.28 -3.64 -11.61
N ASP A 247 31.80 -3.82 -12.84
CA ASP A 247 32.47 -3.33 -14.04
C ASP A 247 32.31 -1.81 -14.23
N ASP A 248 31.43 -1.15 -13.45
CA ASP A 248 31.27 0.31 -13.41
C ASP A 248 32.52 1.04 -12.85
N THR A 249 33.41 0.33 -12.15
CA THR A 249 34.65 0.93 -11.60
C THR A 249 35.88 0.77 -12.50
N SER A 250 35.73 0.18 -13.69
CA SER A 250 36.86 -0.10 -14.58
C SER A 250 37.11 1.08 -15.54
N GLU A 251 38.01 1.99 -15.17
CA GLU A 251 38.68 2.88 -16.14
C GLU A 251 39.64 2.04 -17.01
N VAL A 252 39.21 1.40 -18.10
CA VAL A 252 40.18 0.86 -19.09
C VAL A 252 39.63 0.81 -20.53
N ASP A 253 40.48 1.34 -21.43
CA ASP A 253 40.58 1.23 -22.89
C ASP A 253 39.82 2.21 -23.81
N GLU A 254 40.56 3.25 -24.21
CA GLU A 254 40.29 4.32 -25.17
C GLU A 254 40.05 3.90 -26.64
N ALA A 255 39.91 2.62 -26.98
CA ALA A 255 39.97 2.21 -28.39
C ALA A 255 38.65 1.75 -29.04
N ILE A 256 37.56 1.57 -28.28
CA ILE A 256 36.27 1.13 -28.85
C ILE A 256 35.14 1.80 -28.04
N CYS A 257 34.21 2.52 -28.69
CA CYS A 257 32.99 3.09 -28.07
C CYS A 257 32.13 2.01 -27.38
N ARG A 258 32.54 1.51 -26.21
CA ARG A 258 31.75 0.67 -25.33
C ARG A 258 30.99 1.58 -24.38
N ARG A 259 29.66 1.51 -24.43
CA ARG A 259 28.78 2.19 -23.47
C ARG A 259 29.26 1.85 -22.06
N LYS A 260 29.42 2.88 -21.22
CA LYS A 260 29.71 2.72 -19.78
C LYS A 260 28.73 1.73 -19.17
N SER A 261 29.26 0.76 -18.42
CA SER A 261 28.45 -0.26 -17.75
C SER A 261 27.58 0.42 -16.68
N ARG A 262 26.26 0.23 -16.70
CA ARG A 262 25.36 0.86 -15.71
C ARG A 262 25.62 0.31 -14.30
N ARG A 263 25.41 1.14 -13.28
CA ARG A 263 25.72 0.83 -11.87
C ARG A 263 25.04 -0.41 -11.29
N TRP A 264 23.82 -0.72 -11.73
CA TRP A 264 22.99 -1.75 -11.13
C TRP A 264 22.41 -2.69 -12.17
N LEU A 265 22.33 -3.97 -11.79
CA LEU A 265 21.63 -5.02 -12.51
C LEU A 265 20.42 -5.46 -11.69
N VAL A 266 19.24 -5.43 -12.30
CA VAL A 266 17.95 -5.78 -11.71
C VAL A 266 17.48 -7.10 -12.30
N PHE A 267 17.44 -8.16 -11.51
CA PHE A 267 17.17 -9.52 -11.98
C PHE A 267 15.69 -9.91 -11.81
N LEU A 268 15.07 -10.33 -12.92
CA LEU A 268 13.72 -10.91 -12.94
C LEU A 268 13.75 -12.43 -12.69
N ASN A 269 14.85 -13.06 -13.07
CA ASN A 269 15.19 -14.46 -12.82
C ASN A 269 16.72 -14.62 -12.99
N GLU A 270 17.23 -15.84 -13.08
CA GLU A 270 18.67 -16.12 -13.18
C GLU A 270 19.29 -15.69 -14.51
N PHE A 271 18.48 -15.51 -15.56
CA PHE A 271 18.95 -15.25 -16.92
C PHE A 271 18.53 -13.88 -17.47
N GLU A 272 17.45 -13.31 -16.93
CA GLU A 272 16.92 -12.01 -17.36
C GLU A 272 17.23 -10.92 -16.33
N CYS A 273 17.98 -9.91 -16.78
CA CYS A 273 18.25 -8.71 -16.00
C CYS A 273 18.12 -7.43 -16.83
N MET A 274 17.94 -6.31 -16.13
CA MET A 274 17.93 -4.98 -16.69
C MET A 274 19.02 -4.15 -16.03
N ALA A 275 19.71 -3.33 -16.82
CA ALA A 275 20.78 -2.46 -16.32
C ALA A 275 20.25 -1.04 -16.10
N SER A 276 20.64 -0.38 -15.00
CA SER A 276 20.31 1.03 -14.73
C SER A 276 21.28 1.68 -13.76
N ASP A 277 21.29 3.01 -13.71
CA ASP A 277 22.13 3.75 -12.76
C ASP A 277 21.48 3.96 -11.41
N PHE A 278 20.14 4.00 -11.42
CA PHE A 278 19.31 4.13 -10.24
C PHE A 278 18.34 2.97 -10.15
N VAL A 279 18.15 2.45 -8.95
CA VAL A 279 17.18 1.42 -8.60
C VAL A 279 16.39 1.88 -7.38
N VAL A 280 15.07 1.94 -7.52
CA VAL A 280 14.15 2.34 -6.46
C VAL A 280 13.30 1.15 -6.04
N LEU A 281 13.52 0.66 -4.82
CA LEU A 281 12.75 -0.41 -4.22
C LEU A 281 11.46 0.14 -3.61
N SER A 282 10.33 -0.29 -4.15
CA SER A 282 8.98 0.10 -3.73
C SER A 282 7.97 -1.05 -3.83
N ALA A 283 8.43 -2.28 -3.62
CA ALA A 283 7.64 -3.51 -3.75
C ALA A 283 6.74 -3.79 -2.51
N GLY A 284 6.54 -2.77 -1.66
CA GLY A 284 5.87 -2.88 -0.38
C GLY A 284 6.76 -3.54 0.68
N VAL A 285 6.33 -3.48 1.94
CA VAL A 285 7.13 -3.90 3.10
C VAL A 285 7.74 -5.30 2.94
N PHE A 286 6.94 -6.26 2.50
CA PHE A 286 7.43 -7.63 2.29
C PHE A 286 8.27 -7.77 1.03
N GLY A 287 7.87 -7.18 -0.09
CA GLY A 287 8.58 -7.30 -1.36
C GLY A 287 9.96 -6.66 -1.32
N THR A 288 10.04 -5.41 -0.86
CA THR A 288 11.28 -4.64 -0.76
C THR A 288 12.28 -5.34 0.17
N THR A 289 11.82 -5.75 1.35
CA THR A 289 12.66 -6.47 2.31
C THR A 289 13.12 -7.83 1.74
N LYS A 290 12.25 -8.57 1.03
CA LYS A 290 12.62 -9.85 0.38
C LYS A 290 13.70 -9.65 -0.67
N ILE A 291 13.57 -8.64 -1.54
CA ILE A 291 14.56 -8.31 -2.58
C ILE A 291 15.92 -8.01 -1.94
N LEU A 292 15.94 -7.23 -0.85
CA LEU A 292 17.19 -6.92 -0.14
C LEU A 292 17.81 -8.13 0.55
N PHE A 293 17.02 -9.02 1.17
CA PHE A 293 17.55 -10.28 1.70
C PHE A 293 18.16 -11.16 0.62
N GLN A 294 17.50 -11.27 -0.53
CA GLN A 294 17.99 -12.04 -1.68
C GLN A 294 19.26 -11.43 -2.29
N SER A 295 19.35 -10.10 -2.30
CA SER A 295 20.54 -9.36 -2.74
C SER A 295 21.70 -9.54 -1.76
N GLN A 296 21.43 -9.55 -0.44
CA GLN A 296 22.42 -9.82 0.60
C GLN A 296 23.01 -11.22 0.49
N MET A 297 22.17 -12.23 0.18
CA MET A 297 22.64 -13.59 -0.06
C MET A 297 23.56 -13.72 -1.28
N ARG A 298 23.55 -12.71 -2.17
CA ARG A 298 24.37 -12.62 -3.38
C ARG A 298 25.51 -11.62 -3.25
N GLY A 299 25.84 -11.21 -2.02
CA GLY A 299 27.04 -10.41 -1.73
C GLY A 299 26.80 -8.93 -1.47
N LEU A 300 25.56 -8.42 -1.55
CA LEU A 300 25.28 -7.03 -1.18
C LEU A 300 25.41 -6.85 0.35
N ILE A 301 26.29 -5.96 0.80
CA ILE A 301 26.56 -5.80 2.23
C ILE A 301 25.57 -4.80 2.84
N LEU A 302 24.55 -5.33 3.52
CA LEU A 302 23.46 -4.54 4.09
C LEU A 302 23.54 -4.44 5.62
N SER A 303 22.90 -3.40 6.17
CA SER A 303 22.74 -3.22 7.62
C SER A 303 22.18 -4.46 8.30
N LYS A 304 22.70 -4.78 9.50
CA LYS A 304 22.15 -5.82 10.39
C LYS A 304 20.73 -5.50 10.87
N LYS A 305 20.23 -4.28 10.62
CA LYS A 305 18.86 -3.86 10.89
C LYS A 305 17.87 -4.22 9.78
N LEU A 306 18.31 -4.81 8.67
CA LEU A 306 17.41 -5.31 7.64
C LEU A 306 16.37 -6.27 8.24
N GLY A 307 15.10 -5.99 7.97
CA GLY A 307 13.93 -6.69 8.50
C GLY A 307 13.53 -6.29 9.92
N CYS A 308 14.30 -5.48 10.65
CA CYS A 308 13.92 -5.00 11.98
C CYS A 308 12.97 -3.80 11.90
N GLY A 309 12.25 -3.55 13.00
CA GLY A 309 11.42 -2.35 13.12
C GLY A 309 10.05 -2.48 12.44
N LEU A 310 9.58 -3.71 12.18
CA LEU A 310 8.29 -3.94 11.55
C LEU A 310 7.17 -3.46 12.48
N SER A 311 6.29 -2.65 11.94
CA SER A 311 5.03 -2.25 12.53
C SER A 311 3.88 -2.82 11.71
N CYS A 312 2.83 -3.26 12.41
CA CYS A 312 1.54 -3.62 11.83
C CYS A 312 0.52 -2.49 12.02
N ASN A 313 1.01 -1.30 12.39
CA ASN A 313 0.27 -0.08 12.69
C ASN A 313 -0.85 -0.30 13.72
N GLY A 314 -0.63 -1.23 14.65
CA GLY A 314 -1.62 -1.63 15.66
C GLY A 314 -2.97 -2.03 15.07
N ASN A 315 -2.99 -2.67 13.89
CA ASN A 315 -4.23 -3.04 13.23
C ASN A 315 -4.96 -4.19 13.93
N ASN A 316 -6.23 -3.94 14.26
CA ASN A 316 -7.19 -4.96 14.68
C ASN A 316 -8.50 -4.78 13.91
N VAL A 317 -9.18 -5.90 13.66
CA VAL A 317 -10.48 -5.92 13.01
C VAL A 317 -11.47 -6.58 13.94
N ALA A 318 -12.63 -5.93 14.10
CA ALA A 318 -13.76 -6.48 14.81
C ALA A 318 -15.01 -6.47 13.92
N TYR A 319 -15.89 -7.41 14.19
CA TYR A 319 -17.14 -7.58 13.49
C TYR A 319 -18.29 -7.36 14.47
N LEU A 320 -19.09 -6.32 14.21
CA LEU A 320 -20.30 -6.02 14.97
C LEU A 320 -21.48 -6.68 14.24
N SER A 321 -22.24 -7.51 14.94
CA SER A 321 -23.43 -8.17 14.39
C SER A 321 -24.69 -7.82 15.17
N ARG A 322 -25.85 -7.90 14.51
CA ARG A 322 -27.18 -7.75 15.12
C ARG A 322 -27.35 -6.42 15.88
N SER A 323 -26.81 -5.32 15.35
CA SER A 323 -27.09 -4.00 15.91
C SER A 323 -28.60 -3.74 15.94
N ARG A 324 -29.06 -3.04 16.96
CA ARG A 324 -30.43 -2.49 16.99
C ARG A 324 -30.54 -1.24 16.12
N ALA A 325 -29.43 -0.56 15.86
CA ALA A 325 -29.37 0.63 15.03
C ALA A 325 -29.31 0.25 13.54
N PRO A 326 -29.95 1.04 12.64
CA PRO A 326 -30.01 0.74 11.21
C PRO A 326 -28.70 1.12 10.50
N LEU A 327 -27.65 0.31 10.61
CA LEU A 327 -26.28 0.67 10.18
C LEU A 327 -26.14 0.87 8.66
N ASN A 328 -26.90 0.14 7.83
CA ASN A 328 -26.76 0.13 6.37
C ASN A 328 -25.31 -0.13 5.90
N ALA A 329 -24.54 -0.96 6.60
CA ALA A 329 -23.11 -1.16 6.36
C ALA A 329 -22.78 -2.42 5.53
N CYS A 330 -23.60 -2.74 4.54
CA CYS A 330 -23.34 -3.81 3.57
C CYS A 330 -23.35 -3.28 2.14
N GLY A 331 -22.36 -3.69 1.35
CA GLY A 331 -22.19 -3.25 -0.03
C GLY A 331 -23.36 -3.64 -0.92
N LEU A 332 -23.57 -2.85 -1.97
CA LEU A 332 -24.65 -3.04 -2.94
C LEU A 332 -24.14 -3.62 -4.25
N ASP A 333 -24.89 -4.54 -4.84
CA ASP A 333 -24.73 -4.92 -6.24
C ASP A 333 -25.34 -3.86 -7.17
N ARG A 334 -25.13 -4.04 -8.47
CA ARG A 334 -25.63 -3.14 -9.52
C ARG A 334 -27.15 -2.99 -9.51
N LYS A 335 -27.90 -4.05 -9.20
CA LYS A 335 -29.37 -4.02 -9.20
C LYS A 335 -29.90 -3.18 -8.03
N LYS A 336 -29.37 -3.41 -6.83
CA LYS A 336 -29.75 -2.64 -5.64
C LYS A 336 -29.32 -1.17 -5.73
N LEU A 337 -28.21 -0.86 -6.41
CA LEU A 337 -27.78 0.52 -6.61
C LEU A 337 -28.80 1.35 -7.39
N SER A 338 -29.50 0.78 -8.37
CA SER A 338 -30.57 1.48 -9.09
C SER A 338 -31.84 1.67 -8.27
N GLU A 339 -32.04 0.87 -7.23
CA GLU A 339 -33.24 0.89 -6.38
C GLU A 339 -33.08 1.80 -5.14
N VAL A 340 -31.84 2.01 -4.67
CA VAL A 340 -31.54 2.77 -3.44
C VAL A 340 -31.02 4.18 -3.76
N PRO A 341 -31.71 5.25 -3.29
CA PRO A 341 -31.23 6.64 -3.43
C PRO A 341 -29.84 6.84 -2.83
N PHE A 342 -29.04 7.73 -3.42
CA PHE A 342 -27.62 7.92 -3.08
C PHE A 342 -27.39 8.14 -1.57
N GLU A 343 -28.25 8.92 -0.93
CA GLU A 343 -28.18 9.29 0.49
C GLU A 343 -28.48 8.14 1.44
N GLU A 344 -29.18 7.10 0.96
CA GLU A 344 -29.55 5.91 1.72
C GLU A 344 -28.58 4.74 1.51
N ARG A 345 -27.67 4.86 0.53
CA ARG A 345 -26.65 3.85 0.25
C ARG A 345 -25.64 3.74 1.41
N PRO A 346 -24.87 2.64 1.47
CA PRO A 346 -23.85 2.43 2.52
C PRO A 346 -22.74 3.48 2.57
N GLY A 347 -22.50 4.16 1.44
CA GLY A 347 -21.37 5.07 1.27
C GLY A 347 -20.14 4.40 0.68
N PRO A 348 -19.02 5.13 0.56
CA PRO A 348 -17.69 4.52 0.43
C PRO A 348 -17.44 3.48 1.53
N SER A 349 -16.45 2.60 1.36
CA SER A 349 -16.23 1.51 2.34
C SER A 349 -15.93 2.00 3.75
N ILE A 350 -15.36 3.21 3.93
CA ILE A 350 -15.20 3.86 5.22
C ILE A 350 -15.78 5.27 5.11
N THR A 351 -16.66 5.62 6.04
CA THR A 351 -17.39 6.89 6.03
C THR A 351 -17.15 7.72 7.29
N SER A 352 -16.57 7.13 8.34
CA SER A 352 -16.18 7.84 9.55
C SER A 352 -14.91 7.29 10.19
N SER A 353 -14.19 8.17 10.88
CA SER A 353 -12.92 7.89 11.56
C SER A 353 -12.85 8.68 12.86
N TYR A 354 -12.61 7.99 13.97
CA TYR A 354 -12.62 8.56 15.32
C TYR A 354 -11.28 8.33 16.00
N ILE A 355 -10.59 9.42 16.33
CA ILE A 355 -9.26 9.37 16.95
C ILE A 355 -9.41 9.49 18.46
N SER A 356 -8.97 8.46 19.17
CA SER A 356 -8.90 8.45 20.63
C SER A 356 -7.65 9.18 21.14
N SER A 357 -7.79 9.94 22.21
CA SER A 357 -6.69 10.51 23.00
C SER A 357 -5.76 9.43 23.57
N LEU A 358 -6.24 8.18 23.68
CA LEU A 358 -5.46 7.02 24.10
C LEU A 358 -4.49 6.52 23.01
N GLY A 359 -4.54 7.07 21.79
CA GLY A 359 -3.59 6.77 20.71
C GLY A 359 -4.04 5.66 19.77
N PHE A 360 -5.34 5.49 19.55
CA PHE A 360 -5.83 4.60 18.49
C PHE A 360 -7.02 5.25 17.76
N THR A 361 -7.26 4.78 16.56
CA THR A 361 -8.31 5.27 15.66
C THR A 361 -9.30 4.14 15.41
N ILE A 362 -10.60 4.42 15.52
CA ILE A 362 -11.68 3.49 15.15
C ILE A 362 -12.35 4.00 13.88
N GLN A 363 -12.59 3.10 12.93
CA GLN A 363 -13.26 3.40 11.67
C GLN A 363 -14.43 2.46 11.45
N SER A 364 -15.55 3.03 11.00
CA SER A 364 -16.69 2.26 10.53
C SER A 364 -16.42 1.78 9.11
N ALA A 365 -16.63 0.49 8.86
CA ALA A 365 -16.37 -0.11 7.57
C ALA A 365 -17.56 -0.92 7.05
N VAL A 366 -17.93 -0.66 5.80
CA VAL A 366 -18.93 -1.40 5.04
C VAL A 366 -18.35 -2.76 4.64
N ILE A 367 -19.15 -3.81 4.81
CA ILE A 367 -18.82 -5.17 4.36
C ILE A 367 -19.06 -5.22 2.84
N PRO A 368 -18.02 -5.41 2.00
CA PRO A 368 -18.22 -5.51 0.56
C PRO A 368 -19.08 -6.71 0.20
N ILE A 369 -19.93 -6.58 -0.82
CA ILE A 369 -20.83 -7.67 -1.21
C ILE A 369 -20.09 -8.92 -1.71
N ALA A 370 -18.90 -8.72 -2.29
CA ALA A 370 -18.06 -9.80 -2.78
C ALA A 370 -17.38 -10.58 -1.64
N PHE A 371 -17.33 -10.04 -0.42
CA PHE A 371 -16.59 -10.70 0.65
C PHE A 371 -17.36 -11.90 1.20
N PRO A 372 -16.73 -13.08 1.32
CA PRO A 372 -17.37 -14.25 1.92
C PRO A 372 -17.67 -13.99 3.40
N TRP A 373 -18.94 -13.70 3.69
CA TRP A 373 -19.42 -13.38 5.04
C TRP A 373 -19.02 -14.42 6.10
N LEU A 374 -19.05 -15.70 5.72
CA LEU A 374 -18.69 -16.83 6.60
C LEU A 374 -17.19 -16.86 6.93
N LEU A 375 -16.32 -16.47 5.99
CA LEU A 375 -14.87 -16.45 6.18
C LEU A 375 -14.43 -15.25 7.02
N PHE A 376 -15.06 -14.08 6.84
CA PHE A 376 -14.81 -12.94 7.72
C PHE A 376 -15.23 -13.23 9.15
N LYS A 377 -16.43 -13.82 9.34
CA LYS A 377 -16.89 -14.28 10.64
C LYS A 377 -15.94 -15.33 11.23
N GLY A 378 -15.48 -16.31 10.45
CA GLY A 378 -14.55 -17.35 10.88
C GLY A 378 -13.10 -16.89 11.16
N ILE A 379 -12.65 -15.81 10.51
CA ILE A 379 -11.39 -15.12 10.81
C ILE A 379 -11.54 -14.30 12.12
N THR A 380 -12.75 -13.79 12.41
CA THR A 380 -13.11 -13.02 13.62
C THR A 380 -13.78 -13.81 14.73
N THR A 381 -13.66 -15.13 14.76
CA THR A 381 -14.20 -15.93 15.85
C THR A 381 -13.21 -17.00 16.28
N TYR A 382 -12.62 -16.86 17.47
CA TYR A 382 -12.37 -18.01 18.34
C TYR A 382 -13.04 -17.72 19.69
N GLY A 383 -13.68 -18.75 20.26
CA GLY A 383 -14.62 -18.60 21.37
C GLY A 383 -16.05 -18.65 20.87
N TRP A 384 -16.51 -19.88 20.61
CA TRP A 384 -17.93 -20.22 20.62
C TRP A 384 -18.54 -19.61 21.89
N PRO A 385 -19.48 -18.64 21.86
CA PRO A 385 -20.28 -18.44 23.03
C PRO A 385 -21.20 -19.66 23.09
N ILE A 386 -21.13 -20.39 24.19
CA ILE A 386 -22.10 -21.40 24.63
C ILE A 386 -23.50 -20.86 24.25
N GLY A 387 -24.09 -21.36 23.16
CA GLY A 387 -25.38 -20.90 22.64
C GLY A 387 -25.49 -20.59 21.13
N TYR A 388 -24.40 -20.41 20.36
CA TYR A 388 -24.53 -20.18 18.91
C TYR A 388 -24.52 -21.51 18.13
N SER A 389 -25.62 -21.84 17.46
CA SER A 389 -25.75 -23.06 16.65
C SER A 389 -25.49 -22.79 15.17
N ILE A 390 -25.14 -23.83 14.41
CA ILE A 390 -25.07 -23.81 12.93
C ILE A 390 -26.36 -23.26 12.31
N LEU A 391 -27.51 -23.45 12.98
CA LEU A 391 -28.81 -22.92 12.57
C LEU A 391 -28.83 -21.39 12.54
N ASP A 392 -28.15 -20.69 13.45
CA ASP A 392 -28.13 -19.21 13.48
C ASP A 392 -27.40 -18.59 12.26
N SER A 393 -26.38 -19.28 11.74
CA SER A 393 -25.69 -18.87 10.51
C SER A 393 -26.53 -19.18 9.26
N ILE A 394 -27.31 -20.27 9.30
CA ILE A 394 -28.29 -20.61 8.24
C ILE A 394 -29.45 -19.61 8.24
N VAL A 395 -30.00 -19.24 9.41
CA VAL A 395 -31.07 -18.24 9.54
C VAL A 395 -30.61 -16.87 9.06
N HIS A 396 -29.35 -16.48 9.34
CA HIS A 396 -28.76 -15.25 8.78
C HIS A 396 -28.64 -15.31 7.25
N LYS A 397 -28.19 -16.44 6.70
CA LYS A 397 -28.14 -16.69 5.24
C LYS A 397 -29.53 -16.55 4.60
N VAL A 398 -30.55 -17.08 5.26
CA VAL A 398 -31.96 -17.02 4.84
C VAL A 398 -32.48 -15.58 4.90
N LYS A 399 -32.22 -14.82 5.98
CA LYS A 399 -32.62 -13.40 6.08
C LYS A 399 -31.97 -12.51 5.03
N HIS A 400 -30.71 -12.77 4.68
CA HIS A 400 -29.99 -12.05 3.62
C HIS A 400 -30.49 -12.43 2.22
N LEU A 401 -30.88 -13.71 2.01
CA LEU A 401 -31.58 -14.18 0.81
C LEU A 401 -32.97 -13.53 0.66
N PHE A 402 -33.66 -13.26 1.77
CA PHE A 402 -34.94 -12.56 1.82
C PHE A 402 -34.84 -11.01 1.83
N GLY A 403 -33.65 -10.44 1.57
CA GLY A 403 -33.50 -9.01 1.34
C GLY A 403 -33.59 -8.11 2.59
N GLN A 404 -33.57 -8.66 3.80
CA GLN A 404 -33.50 -7.83 5.01
C GLN A 404 -32.09 -7.25 5.17
N PRO A 405 -31.93 -5.92 5.37
CA PRO A 405 -30.63 -5.30 5.56
C PRO A 405 -29.98 -5.84 6.83
N SER A 406 -28.78 -6.42 6.72
CA SER A 406 -28.02 -6.86 7.88
C SER A 406 -27.57 -5.65 8.69
N GLN A 407 -27.84 -5.70 10.00
CA GLN A 407 -27.42 -4.68 10.95
C GLN A 407 -26.02 -4.96 11.49
N ASP A 408 -25.14 -5.27 10.54
CA ASP A 408 -23.80 -5.74 10.76
C ASP A 408 -22.80 -4.76 10.14
N MET A 409 -21.62 -4.65 10.71
CA MET A 409 -20.58 -3.71 10.27
C MET A 409 -19.20 -4.20 10.72
N VAL A 410 -18.17 -3.82 9.96
CA VAL A 410 -16.79 -4.02 10.39
C VAL A 410 -16.30 -2.77 11.13
N LEU A 411 -15.65 -2.97 12.26
CA LEU A 411 -14.92 -1.92 12.98
C LEU A 411 -13.43 -2.15 12.77
N ASN A 412 -12.81 -1.26 11.99
CA ASN A 412 -11.37 -1.27 11.78
C ASN A 412 -10.70 -0.41 12.86
N VAL A 413 -9.66 -0.92 13.50
CA VAL A 413 -8.93 -0.21 14.55
C VAL A 413 -7.45 -0.15 14.18
N ILE A 414 -6.86 1.03 14.36
CA ILE A 414 -5.46 1.32 14.04
C ILE A 414 -4.84 1.99 15.27
N GLY A 415 -3.56 1.76 15.58
CA GLY A 415 -2.93 2.41 16.74
C GLY A 415 -1.42 2.35 16.75
N TYR A 416 -0.83 2.83 17.84
CA TYR A 416 0.63 2.81 18.00
C TYR A 416 1.11 1.50 18.63
N ASP A 417 1.49 0.53 17.79
CA ASP A 417 2.28 -0.62 18.25
C ASP A 417 3.75 -0.22 18.49
N ASN A 418 4.51 -1.10 19.14
CA ASN A 418 5.89 -0.84 19.54
C ASN A 418 6.89 -0.79 18.36
N GLY A 419 6.49 -1.22 17.15
CA GLY A 419 7.40 -1.37 16.01
C GLY A 419 8.61 -2.26 16.34
N ASP A 420 8.41 -3.29 17.18
CA ASP A 420 9.40 -4.29 17.60
C ASP A 420 9.25 -5.61 16.82
N GLY A 421 8.40 -5.62 15.79
CA GLY A 421 8.25 -6.74 14.89
C GLY A 421 9.50 -6.95 14.03
N LYS A 422 9.58 -8.13 13.41
CA LYS A 422 10.71 -8.52 12.59
C LYS A 422 10.29 -9.28 11.34
N LEU A 423 10.95 -8.98 10.23
CA LEU A 423 10.94 -9.76 9.01
C LEU A 423 12.18 -10.63 8.94
N THR A 424 11.99 -11.89 8.58
CA THR A 424 13.07 -12.84 8.35
C THR A 424 12.86 -13.52 7.02
N PHE A 425 13.96 -14.05 6.46
CA PHE A 425 13.92 -14.74 5.18
C PHE A 425 14.27 -16.22 5.36
N ARG A 426 13.36 -17.10 4.96
CA ARG A 426 13.55 -18.55 4.98
C ARG A 426 14.10 -18.99 3.63
N LYS A 427 15.41 -19.26 3.60
CA LYS A 427 16.16 -19.55 2.37
C LYS A 427 15.59 -20.73 1.59
N ASP A 428 15.34 -21.85 2.28
CA ASP A 428 14.91 -23.11 1.64
C ASP A 428 13.55 -23.01 0.95
N ALA A 429 12.67 -22.14 1.46
CA ALA A 429 11.34 -21.92 0.89
C ALA A 429 11.29 -20.70 -0.06
N ASN A 430 12.33 -19.88 -0.10
CA ASN A 430 12.31 -18.56 -0.76
C ASN A 430 11.14 -17.67 -0.27
N GLU A 431 10.90 -17.65 1.05
CA GLU A 431 9.76 -16.98 1.66
C GLU A 431 10.16 -15.97 2.72
N ILE A 432 9.45 -14.85 2.74
CA ILE A 432 9.50 -13.90 3.85
C ILE A 432 8.55 -14.34 4.96
N CYS A 433 9.05 -14.37 6.19
CA CYS A 433 8.29 -14.61 7.40
C CYS A 433 8.23 -13.32 8.20
N PHE A 434 7.17 -13.15 9.00
CA PHE A 434 7.05 -11.97 9.84
C PHE A 434 6.63 -12.35 11.26
N GLN A 435 7.30 -11.74 12.22
CA GLN A 435 6.91 -11.70 13.61
C GLN A 435 6.22 -10.34 13.86
N PRO A 436 4.92 -10.33 14.18
CA PRO A 436 4.19 -9.10 14.43
C PRO A 436 4.66 -8.41 15.71
N PRO A 437 4.64 -7.06 15.74
CA PRO A 437 5.00 -6.28 16.90
C PRO A 437 4.04 -6.50 18.09
N SER A 438 4.50 -6.10 19.26
CA SER A 438 3.68 -5.98 20.46
C SER A 438 2.76 -4.77 20.34
N ASP A 439 1.46 -4.95 20.62
CA ASP A 439 0.47 -3.88 20.62
C ASP A 439 0.00 -3.59 22.06
N PRO A 440 0.60 -2.61 22.75
CA PRO A 440 0.24 -2.29 24.14
C PRO A 440 -1.17 -1.69 24.26
N LEU A 441 -1.80 -1.29 23.16
CA LEU A 441 -3.12 -0.67 23.15
C LEU A 441 -4.24 -1.69 22.91
N LEU A 442 -3.93 -2.96 22.63
CA LEU A 442 -4.92 -3.98 22.26
C LEU A 442 -6.06 -4.10 23.28
N ALA A 443 -5.76 -4.20 24.57
CA ALA A 443 -6.78 -4.31 25.62
C ALA A 443 -7.73 -3.09 25.63
N ARG A 444 -7.16 -1.88 25.54
CA ARG A 444 -7.94 -0.62 25.51
C ARG A 444 -8.81 -0.51 24.27
N LYS A 445 -8.32 -0.99 23.11
CA LYS A 445 -9.10 -1.08 21.87
C LYS A 445 -10.28 -2.02 22.02
N ILE A 446 -10.07 -3.20 22.60
CA ILE A 446 -11.14 -4.19 22.85
C ILE A 446 -12.22 -3.59 23.76
N GLU A 447 -11.83 -2.94 24.86
CA GLU A 447 -12.79 -2.30 25.77
C GLU A 447 -13.61 -1.20 25.08
N ALA A 448 -12.98 -0.36 24.25
CA ALA A 448 -13.69 0.67 23.50
C ALA A 448 -14.70 0.05 22.50
N LEU A 449 -14.29 -1.00 21.78
CA LEU A 449 -15.17 -1.73 20.87
C LEU A 449 -16.35 -2.38 21.60
N GLN A 450 -16.13 -2.93 22.81
CA GLN A 450 -17.19 -3.51 23.63
C GLN A 450 -18.21 -2.44 24.06
N ARG A 451 -17.75 -1.26 24.48
CA ARG A 451 -18.64 -0.14 24.85
C ARG A 451 -19.47 0.35 23.67
N ILE A 452 -18.83 0.61 22.52
CA ILE A 452 -19.51 1.01 21.28
C ILE A 452 -20.55 -0.05 20.86
N THR A 453 -20.16 -1.32 20.87
CA THR A 453 -21.06 -2.41 20.48
C THR A 453 -22.26 -2.54 21.42
N LYS A 454 -22.03 -2.37 22.73
CA LYS A 454 -23.11 -2.37 23.74
C LYS A 454 -24.10 -1.23 23.50
N LYS A 455 -23.63 -0.02 23.21
CA LYS A 455 -24.50 1.13 22.87
C LYS A 455 -25.34 0.88 21.62
N LEU A 456 -24.73 0.27 20.61
CA LEU A 456 -25.41 -0.14 19.38
C LEU A 456 -26.32 -1.37 19.56
N GLY A 457 -26.40 -1.93 20.77
CA GLY A 457 -27.21 -3.11 21.10
C GLY A 457 -26.82 -4.37 20.34
N GLY A 458 -25.59 -4.46 19.85
CA GLY A 458 -25.08 -5.54 19.01
C GLY A 458 -24.23 -6.57 19.78
N ILE A 459 -23.64 -7.49 19.02
CA ILE A 459 -22.71 -8.51 19.49
C ILE A 459 -21.35 -8.27 18.82
N LEU A 460 -20.29 -8.21 19.64
CA LEU A 460 -18.92 -7.99 19.17
C LEU A 460 -18.23 -9.34 18.93
N PHE A 461 -17.60 -9.48 17.77
CA PHE A 461 -16.70 -10.58 17.43
C PHE A 461 -15.32 -10.01 17.11
N MET A 462 -14.26 -10.59 17.67
CA MET A 462 -12.88 -10.13 17.50
C MET A 462 -12.07 -11.10 16.64
N SER A 463 -11.20 -10.57 15.78
CA SER A 463 -10.17 -11.37 15.08
C SER A 463 -9.51 -12.39 16.00
N ARG A 464 -9.40 -13.66 15.56
CA ARG A 464 -8.58 -14.65 16.27
C ARG A 464 -7.10 -14.31 16.24
N TYR A 465 -6.72 -13.43 15.31
CA TYR A 465 -5.36 -12.98 15.13
C TYR A 465 -5.11 -11.76 16.00
N ARG A 466 -4.01 -11.79 16.77
CA ARG A 466 -3.60 -10.63 17.56
C ARG A 466 -3.30 -9.41 16.68
N SER A 467 -2.86 -9.65 15.44
CA SER A 467 -2.65 -8.64 14.42
C SER A 467 -3.30 -9.05 13.10
N THR A 468 -4.14 -8.16 12.56
CA THR A 468 -4.79 -8.33 11.25
C THR A 468 -4.40 -7.14 10.38
N SER A 469 -3.16 -7.12 9.90
CA SER A 469 -2.56 -5.92 9.33
C SER A 469 -2.82 -5.78 7.83
N VAL A 470 -3.27 -4.59 7.45
CA VAL A 470 -3.28 -4.09 6.07
C VAL A 470 -2.39 -2.85 5.91
N HIS A 471 -1.75 -2.43 7.00
CA HIS A 471 -0.89 -1.25 7.09
C HIS A 471 0.48 -1.65 7.64
N LEU A 472 1.20 -2.48 6.89
CA LEU A 472 2.57 -2.83 7.23
C LEU A 472 3.47 -1.60 7.03
N LEU A 473 4.38 -1.38 7.98
CA LEU A 473 5.42 -0.34 7.93
C LEU A 473 6.75 -0.89 8.47
N GLY A 474 7.87 -0.31 8.09
CA GLY A 474 9.19 -0.68 8.58
C GLY A 474 9.78 -1.94 7.92
N GLY A 475 10.91 -2.41 8.45
CA GLY A 475 11.72 -3.49 7.84
C GLY A 475 12.93 -2.97 7.07
N CYS A 476 12.81 -1.81 6.43
CA CYS A 476 13.92 -1.08 5.80
C CYS A 476 13.97 0.36 6.33
N CYS A 477 13.85 0.49 7.66
CA CYS A 477 13.59 1.76 8.33
C CYS A 477 14.66 2.82 8.03
N SER A 478 14.19 4.06 7.85
CA SER A 478 15.04 5.25 7.80
C SER A 478 15.66 5.55 9.17
N SER A 479 16.93 5.97 9.18
CA SER A 479 17.69 6.32 10.39
C SER A 479 18.82 7.30 10.08
N SER A 480 19.53 7.76 11.12
CA SER A 480 20.73 8.59 10.98
C SER A 480 21.93 7.82 10.40
N ASP A 481 22.00 6.51 10.65
CA ASP A 481 23.13 5.67 10.30
C ASP A 481 22.76 4.18 10.22
N ALA A 482 23.67 3.40 9.64
CA ALA A 482 23.52 1.96 9.41
C ALA A 482 23.42 1.12 10.69
N SER A 483 23.79 1.64 11.87
CA SER A 483 23.68 0.89 13.12
C SER A 483 22.23 0.82 13.65
N SER A 484 21.39 1.77 13.21
CA SER A 484 20.03 1.98 13.73
C SER A 484 18.93 1.77 12.68
N GLY A 485 19.28 1.68 11.40
CA GLY A 485 18.34 1.42 10.30
C GLY A 485 19.03 0.94 9.02
N VAL A 486 18.27 0.94 7.92
CA VAL A 486 18.71 0.41 6.61
C VAL A 486 18.94 1.52 5.60
N CYS A 487 18.22 2.62 5.74
CA CYS A 487 18.27 3.76 4.82
C CYS A 487 18.50 5.06 5.57
N ASN A 488 19.07 6.06 4.91
CA ASN A 488 19.08 7.43 5.45
C ASN A 488 17.71 8.12 5.25
N SER A 489 17.61 9.40 5.63
CA SER A 489 16.40 10.22 5.47
C SER A 489 15.99 10.41 4.01
N ASN A 490 16.95 10.43 3.08
CA ASN A 490 16.71 10.55 1.64
C ASN A 490 16.33 9.21 0.98
N GLY A 491 16.17 8.14 1.75
CA GLY A 491 15.80 6.82 1.25
C GLY A 491 16.96 6.02 0.64
N GLN A 492 18.20 6.52 0.69
CA GLN A 492 19.38 5.80 0.17
C GLN A 492 19.75 4.64 1.09
N VAL A 493 20.02 3.47 0.52
CA VAL A 493 20.42 2.27 1.29
C VAL A 493 21.87 2.41 1.76
N PHE A 494 22.13 2.16 3.04
CA PHE A 494 23.49 2.22 3.59
C PHE A 494 24.40 1.11 3.03
N ASP A 495 25.62 1.48 2.66
CA ASP A 495 26.75 0.58 2.38
C ASP A 495 27.58 0.51 3.66
N THR A 496 27.55 -0.62 4.36
CA THR A 496 28.03 -0.71 5.75
C THR A 496 29.56 -0.68 5.91
N LEU A 497 30.29 -0.26 4.89
CA LEU A 497 31.72 0.02 4.94
C LEU A 497 32.03 1.13 5.97
N ASN A 498 31.17 2.15 6.05
CA ASN A 498 31.13 3.12 7.15
C ASN A 498 29.67 3.34 7.59
N LEU A 499 29.47 3.87 8.80
CA LEU A 499 28.14 4.02 9.39
C LEU A 499 27.18 4.91 8.59
N THR A 500 27.68 5.85 7.80
CA THR A 500 26.88 6.83 7.05
C THR A 500 27.03 6.72 5.54
N THR A 501 27.90 5.83 5.03
CA THR A 501 28.06 5.64 3.59
C THR A 501 26.84 4.94 3.02
N VAL A 502 26.46 5.31 1.81
CA VAL A 502 25.31 4.75 1.09
C VAL A 502 25.74 4.15 -0.25
N TYR A 503 24.95 3.21 -0.75
CA TYR A 503 25.09 2.68 -2.11
C TYR A 503 24.57 3.71 -3.12
N PRO A 504 25.43 4.32 -3.96
CA PRO A 504 24.99 5.31 -4.93
C PRO A 504 24.01 4.69 -5.92
N GLY A 505 22.83 5.30 -6.05
CA GLY A 505 21.80 4.80 -6.97
C GLY A 505 20.84 3.77 -6.38
N LEU A 506 21.00 3.29 -5.14
CA LEU A 506 20.06 2.33 -4.54
C LEU A 506 19.20 2.97 -3.45
N TYR A 507 17.88 2.98 -3.67
CA TYR A 507 16.91 3.68 -2.82
C TYR A 507 15.76 2.76 -2.39
N VAL A 508 15.15 3.08 -1.25
CA VAL A 508 13.87 2.56 -0.78
C VAL A 508 12.88 3.72 -0.70
N CYS A 509 11.66 3.54 -1.22
CA CYS A 509 10.68 4.61 -1.33
C CYS A 509 9.26 4.18 -0.90
N ASP A 510 9.08 3.06 -0.19
CA ASP A 510 7.76 2.58 0.26
C ASP A 510 7.58 2.56 1.78
N GLY A 511 6.49 1.96 2.25
CA GLY A 511 6.17 1.82 3.68
C GLY A 511 7.26 1.13 4.51
N SER A 512 8.19 0.40 3.90
CA SER A 512 9.32 -0.20 4.63
C SER A 512 10.30 0.83 5.17
N LEU A 513 10.34 2.04 4.59
CA LEU A 513 11.15 3.17 5.04
C LEU A 513 10.62 3.81 6.32
N ILE A 514 9.31 3.71 6.58
CA ILE A 514 8.64 4.36 7.71
C ILE A 514 9.03 3.67 9.02
N PRO A 515 9.70 4.35 9.97
CA PRO A 515 10.40 3.68 11.08
C PRO A 515 9.55 3.44 12.33
N CYS A 516 8.25 3.76 12.28
CA CYS A 516 7.33 3.62 13.40
C CYS A 516 5.86 3.47 12.95
N SER A 517 5.01 3.03 13.88
CA SER A 517 3.56 3.08 13.71
C SER A 517 3.07 4.52 13.59
N VAL A 518 2.10 4.75 12.71
CA VAL A 518 1.54 6.09 12.43
C VAL A 518 0.16 6.29 13.07
N GLY A 519 -0.51 5.21 13.51
CA GLY A 519 -1.78 5.25 14.25
C GLY A 519 -3.02 5.61 13.42
N ILE A 520 -2.85 5.76 12.11
CA ILE A 520 -3.86 6.14 11.10
C ILE A 520 -3.60 5.39 9.78
N ASN A 521 -4.44 5.55 8.76
CA ASN A 521 -4.16 5.01 7.43
C ASN A 521 -2.85 5.61 6.87
N PRO A 522 -1.85 4.79 6.50
CA PRO A 522 -0.51 5.30 6.22
C PRO A 522 -0.34 5.82 4.79
N CYS A 523 -1.36 5.76 3.93
CA CYS A 523 -1.18 5.99 2.50
C CYS A 523 -0.64 7.41 2.18
N LEU A 524 -1.19 8.44 2.84
CA LEU A 524 -0.69 9.81 2.70
C LEU A 524 0.73 9.93 3.28
N THR A 525 0.98 9.39 4.48
CA THR A 525 2.33 9.39 5.08
C THR A 525 3.38 8.77 4.15
N ILE A 526 3.06 7.64 3.51
CA ILE A 526 3.95 6.96 2.56
C ILE A 526 4.16 7.82 1.31
N ALA A 527 3.09 8.39 0.75
CA ALA A 527 3.19 9.27 -0.41
C ALA A 527 4.01 10.54 -0.11
N THR A 528 3.82 11.15 1.06
CA THR A 528 4.58 12.32 1.53
C THR A 528 6.07 12.00 1.69
N ALA A 529 6.41 10.90 2.37
CA ALA A 529 7.80 10.47 2.48
C ALA A 529 8.41 10.14 1.09
N ALA A 530 7.61 9.58 0.19
CA ALA A 530 8.05 9.30 -1.17
C ALA A 530 8.29 10.57 -2.00
N GLU A 531 7.51 11.64 -1.81
CA GLU A 531 7.78 12.95 -2.44
C GLU A 531 9.10 13.53 -1.95
N HIS A 532 9.36 13.47 -0.64
CA HIS A 532 10.64 13.89 -0.06
C HIS A 532 11.82 13.10 -0.67
N VAL A 533 11.75 11.77 -0.65
CA VAL A 533 12.78 10.89 -1.23
C VAL A 533 12.98 11.17 -2.73
N SER A 534 11.88 11.31 -3.48
CA SER A 534 11.93 11.48 -4.93
C SER A 534 12.55 12.81 -5.36
N LYS A 535 12.39 13.87 -4.55
CA LYS A 535 13.06 15.16 -4.77
C LYS A 535 14.58 15.02 -4.68
N HIS A 536 15.09 14.35 -3.65
CA HIS A 536 16.53 14.11 -3.48
C HIS A 536 17.07 13.14 -4.54
N LEU A 537 16.34 12.05 -4.81
CA LEU A 537 16.68 11.10 -5.85
C LEU A 537 16.77 11.74 -7.24
N LEU A 538 15.83 12.61 -7.60
CA LEU A 538 15.88 13.32 -8.88
C LEU A 538 17.12 14.23 -8.97
N GLN A 539 17.46 14.94 -7.90
CA GLN A 539 18.67 15.75 -7.86
C GLN A 539 19.93 14.89 -8.06
N ASP A 540 20.05 13.79 -7.31
CA ASP A 540 21.19 12.87 -7.45
C ASP A 540 21.30 12.30 -8.87
N ALA A 541 20.17 12.02 -9.52
CA ALA A 541 20.12 11.52 -10.89
C ALA A 541 20.52 12.56 -11.93
N LEU A 542 20.07 13.81 -11.77
CA LEU A 542 20.47 14.90 -12.65
C LEU A 542 21.96 15.25 -12.49
N ASP A 543 22.47 15.28 -11.26
CA ASP A 543 23.89 15.55 -10.97
C ASP A 543 24.80 14.44 -11.50
N TYR A 544 24.35 13.19 -11.47
CA TYR A 544 25.08 12.09 -12.09
C TYR A 544 25.10 12.22 -13.62
N LYS A 545 23.95 12.55 -14.23
CA LYS A 545 23.81 12.70 -15.68
C LYS A 545 24.59 13.89 -16.23
N SER A 546 24.67 15.00 -15.50
CA SER A 546 25.46 16.17 -15.92
C SER A 546 26.95 15.85 -15.97
N LYS A 547 27.46 15.09 -15.00
CA LYS A 547 28.87 14.65 -14.96
C LYS A 547 29.25 13.72 -16.12
N ASP A 548 28.30 12.96 -16.66
CA ASP A 548 28.53 12.12 -17.84
C ASP A 548 28.55 12.93 -19.15
N VAL A 549 27.96 14.14 -19.21
CA VAL A 549 27.92 15.00 -20.41
C VAL A 549 29.22 15.81 -20.57
N ASP A 550 29.91 16.15 -19.48
CA ASP A 550 31.16 16.93 -19.52
C ASP A 550 32.36 16.19 -20.15
N PHE A 551 32.20 14.93 -20.55
CA PHE A 551 33.21 14.17 -21.31
C PHE A 551 33.04 14.23 -22.84
N VAL A 552 32.05 14.97 -23.36
CA VAL A 552 31.85 15.17 -24.81
C VAL A 552 32.02 16.65 -25.18
N VAL A 553 33.18 17.23 -24.85
CA VAL A 553 33.67 18.43 -25.54
C VAL A 553 35.01 18.08 -26.16
N CYS A 554 34.94 17.57 -27.39
CA CYS A 554 36.10 17.51 -28.27
C CYS A 554 36.45 18.97 -28.64
N PRO A 555 37.65 19.49 -28.31
CA PRO A 555 38.02 20.87 -28.61
C PRO A 555 38.41 20.98 -30.09
N VAL A 556 37.43 20.94 -30.98
CA VAL A 556 37.62 21.31 -32.39
C VAL A 556 36.41 22.12 -32.80
N LEU A 557 36.52 23.44 -32.64
CA LEU A 557 35.89 24.53 -33.43
C LEU A 557 35.67 25.77 -32.55
N LEU A 558 36.77 26.45 -32.23
CA LEU A 558 36.79 27.90 -32.05
C LEU A 558 38.09 28.40 -32.69
N THR A 559 38.01 28.64 -34.01
CA THR A 559 38.83 29.62 -34.73
C THR A 559 37.93 30.74 -35.18
#